data_AF-A0A7Y5XXW8-F1
#
_entry.id   AF-A0A7Y5XXW8-F1
#
_cell.length_a   1.000
_cell.length_b   1.000
_cell.length_c   1.000
_cell.angle_alpha   90.00
_cell.angle_beta   90.00
_cell.angle_gamma   90.00
#
_symmetry.space_group_name_H-M   'P 1'
#
loop_
_entity.id
_entity.type
_entity.pdbx_description
1 polymer ?
#
loop_
_entity_poly.entity_id
_entity_poly.type
_entity_poly.pdbx_seq_one_letter_code
_entity_poly.pdbx_strand_id
1 'polypeptide(L)'
;MTPRTPVAFIDWLVGRHARLEPVLDEHLNDYDELLAHVFFADLTRDAAQLARRAERDEEAEAELCRLLGDLETALRAAEERDDVDDLIWVSFVENAQGVAGDEEEQLRSYVRRYPRLAAALSHYDN
;
A
#
# COMPACT_ATOMS: atom_id res chain seq x y z
N MET A 1 -9.89 13.99 7.24
CA MET A 1 -10.14 12.78 8.06
C MET A 1 -9.98 11.59 7.14
N THR A 2 -9.23 10.56 7.54
CA THR A 2 -9.04 9.34 6.74
C THR A 2 -10.32 8.50 6.76
N PRO A 3 -10.89 8.10 5.61
CA PRO A 3 -12.08 7.25 5.56
C PRO A 3 -11.81 5.85 6.14
N ARG A 4 -12.87 5.22 6.68
CA ARG A 4 -12.81 3.92 7.37
C ARG A 4 -13.63 2.82 6.72
N THR A 5 -14.08 3.04 5.49
CA THR A 5 -14.60 1.98 4.63
C THR A 5 -13.64 1.76 3.47
N PRO A 6 -13.46 0.52 2.98
CA PRO A 6 -12.50 0.21 1.91
C PRO A 6 -12.65 1.09 0.67
N VAL A 7 -13.88 1.21 0.14
CA VAL A 7 -14.16 2.00 -1.07
C VAL A 7 -13.82 3.47 -0.88
N ALA A 8 -14.32 4.09 0.20
CA ALA A 8 -14.05 5.51 0.44
C ALA A 8 -12.56 5.77 0.73
N PHE A 9 -11.86 4.80 1.30
CA PHE A 9 -10.42 4.89 1.53
C PHE A 9 -9.63 4.83 0.21
N ILE A 10 -10.02 3.97 -0.72
CA ILE A 10 -9.43 3.91 -2.07
C ILE A 10 -9.66 5.22 -2.82
N ASP A 11 -10.90 5.74 -2.83
CA ASP A 11 -11.20 7.03 -3.45
C ASP A 11 -10.34 8.17 -2.86
N TRP A 12 -10.19 8.18 -1.54
CA TRP A 12 -9.35 9.15 -0.84
C TRP A 12 -7.87 9.00 -1.18
N LEU A 13 -7.37 7.77 -1.34
CA LEU A 13 -5.98 7.50 -1.69
C LEU A 13 -5.68 7.93 -3.13
N VAL A 14 -6.55 7.55 -4.08
CA VAL A 14 -6.42 7.91 -5.51
C VAL A 14 -6.49 9.44 -5.67
N GLY A 15 -7.41 10.11 -4.99
CA GLY A 15 -7.50 11.57 -5.00
C GLY A 15 -6.28 12.30 -4.42
N ARG A 16 -5.39 11.60 -3.70
CA ARG A 16 -4.13 12.16 -3.16
C ARG A 16 -2.91 11.78 -3.98
N HIS A 17 -2.98 10.66 -4.69
CA HIS A 17 -1.89 10.09 -5.46
C HIS A 17 -2.36 9.90 -6.90
N ALA A 18 -2.25 10.94 -7.73
CA ALA A 18 -2.72 10.91 -9.13
C ALA A 18 -2.14 9.74 -9.94
N ARG A 19 -0.96 9.22 -9.57
CA ARG A 19 -0.36 8.02 -10.17
C ARG A 19 -1.17 6.74 -9.99
N LEU A 20 -2.13 6.72 -9.07
CA LEU A 20 -3.03 5.60 -8.84
C LEU A 20 -4.28 5.65 -9.73
N GLU A 21 -4.55 6.76 -10.43
CA GLU A 21 -5.67 6.85 -11.36
C GLU A 21 -5.57 5.78 -12.46
N PRO A 22 -4.41 5.59 -13.15
CA PRO A 22 -4.27 4.52 -14.13
C PRO A 22 -4.43 3.13 -13.53
N VAL A 23 -3.96 2.92 -12.29
CA VAL A 23 -4.11 1.63 -11.57
C VAL A 23 -5.58 1.34 -11.28
N LEU A 24 -6.34 2.36 -10.87
CA LEU A 24 -7.78 2.24 -10.64
C LEU A 24 -8.55 1.99 -11.94
N ASP A 25 -8.20 2.70 -13.02
CA ASP A 25 -8.82 2.52 -14.33
C ASP A 25 -8.57 1.11 -14.88
N GLU A 26 -7.34 0.61 -14.82
CA GLU A 26 -7.00 -0.77 -15.21
C GLU A 26 -7.79 -1.78 -14.38
N HIS A 27 -7.83 -1.60 -13.06
CA HIS A 27 -8.59 -2.46 -12.16
C HIS A 27 -10.09 -2.52 -12.51
N LEU A 28 -10.72 -1.36 -12.74
CA LEU A 28 -12.13 -1.30 -13.10
C LEU A 28 -12.41 -1.91 -14.48
N ASN A 29 -11.47 -1.80 -15.43
CA ASN A 29 -11.59 -2.44 -16.73
C ASN A 29 -11.46 -3.97 -16.66
N ASP A 30 -10.65 -4.49 -15.73
CA ASP A 30 -10.42 -5.93 -15.58
C ASP A 30 -11.54 -6.64 -14.80
N TYR A 31 -12.13 -5.96 -13.81
CA TYR A 31 -13.08 -6.56 -12.87
C TYR A 31 -14.53 -6.04 -12.98
N ASP A 32 -14.81 -5.01 -13.78
CA ASP A 32 -16.11 -4.33 -13.90
C ASP A 32 -16.67 -3.70 -12.60
N GLU A 33 -15.95 -3.86 -11.47
CA GLU A 33 -16.29 -3.30 -10.17
C GLU A 33 -15.01 -3.07 -9.32
N LEU A 34 -15.13 -2.29 -8.25
CA LEU A 34 -14.01 -2.05 -7.33
C LEU A 34 -13.90 -3.18 -6.30
N LEU A 35 -12.95 -4.09 -6.52
CA LEU A 35 -12.61 -5.16 -5.57
C LEU A 35 -11.45 -4.71 -4.68
N ALA A 36 -11.76 -4.13 -3.52
CA ALA A 36 -10.78 -3.44 -2.67
C ALA A 36 -9.51 -4.25 -2.35
N HIS A 37 -9.65 -5.52 -1.96
CA HIS A 37 -8.50 -6.38 -1.66
C HIS A 37 -7.63 -6.65 -2.90
N VAL A 38 -8.26 -6.79 -4.08
CA VAL A 38 -7.55 -7.03 -5.34
C VAL A 38 -6.86 -5.74 -5.80
N PHE A 39 -7.53 -4.58 -5.69
CA PHE A 39 -6.90 -3.29 -5.94
C PHE A 39 -5.68 -3.06 -5.06
N PHE A 40 -5.70 -3.51 -3.80
CA PHE A 40 -4.54 -3.42 -2.91
C PHE A 40 -3.38 -4.33 -3.33
N ALA A 41 -3.65 -5.46 -4.00
CA ALA A 41 -2.60 -6.25 -4.64
C ALA A 41 -1.98 -5.47 -5.83
N ASP A 42 -2.79 -4.80 -6.63
CA ASP A 42 -2.33 -3.97 -7.75
C ASP A 42 -1.50 -2.77 -7.25
N LEU A 43 -1.99 -2.09 -6.20
CA LEU A 43 -1.28 -1.03 -5.48
C LEU A 43 0.07 -1.52 -4.93
N THR A 44 0.14 -2.73 -4.38
CA THR A 44 1.40 -3.29 -3.87
C THR A 44 2.42 -3.47 -4.99
N ARG A 45 2.00 -4.02 -6.15
CA ARG A 45 2.88 -4.19 -7.31
C ARG A 45 3.38 -2.85 -7.83
N ASP A 46 2.48 -1.87 -7.90
CA ASP A 46 2.80 -0.51 -8.33
C ASP A 46 3.75 0.21 -7.34
N ALA A 47 3.54 0.05 -6.02
CA ALA A 47 4.45 0.55 -4.99
C ALA A 47 5.83 -0.13 -5.04
N ALA A 48 5.90 -1.43 -5.38
CA ALA A 48 7.15 -2.14 -5.58
C ALA A 48 7.94 -1.61 -6.78
N GLN A 49 7.25 -1.33 -7.90
CA GLN A 49 7.86 -0.67 -9.04
C GLN A 49 8.38 0.72 -8.68
N LEU A 50 7.60 1.49 -7.91
CA LEU A 50 8.00 2.81 -7.44
C LEU A 50 9.24 2.73 -6.53
N ALA A 51 9.31 1.76 -5.64
CA ALA A 51 10.45 1.53 -4.75
C ALA A 51 11.75 1.21 -5.52
N ARG A 52 11.66 0.45 -6.61
CA ARG A 52 12.82 0.18 -7.48
C ARG A 52 13.29 1.44 -8.20
N ARG A 53 12.36 2.28 -8.66
CA ARG A 53 12.71 3.58 -9.28
C ARG A 53 13.36 4.54 -8.29
N ALA A 54 12.88 4.55 -7.05
CA ALA A 54 13.38 5.41 -5.98
C ALA A 54 14.89 5.28 -5.70
N GLU A 55 15.53 4.16 -6.09
CA GLU A 55 17.00 4.01 -5.99
C GLU A 55 17.79 5.05 -6.80
N ARG A 56 17.15 5.66 -7.83
CA ARG A 56 17.81 6.57 -8.78
C ARG A 56 16.99 7.84 -9.08
N ASP A 57 15.84 7.99 -8.45
CA ASP A 57 14.85 9.02 -8.73
C ASP A 57 14.28 9.53 -7.41
N GLU A 58 14.75 10.72 -6.98
CA GLU A 58 14.34 11.37 -5.73
C GLU A 58 12.84 11.70 -5.71
N GLU A 59 12.25 11.98 -6.89
CA GLU A 59 10.81 12.24 -6.99
C GLU A 59 10.01 10.95 -6.75
N ALA A 60 10.46 9.82 -7.30
CA ALA A 60 9.88 8.51 -7.01
C ALA A 60 10.03 8.13 -5.53
N GLU A 61 11.17 8.43 -4.89
CA GLU A 61 11.34 8.22 -3.44
C GLU A 61 10.34 9.07 -2.64
N ALA A 62 10.19 10.34 -2.99
CA ALA A 62 9.25 11.25 -2.32
C ALA A 62 7.80 10.81 -2.50
N GLU A 63 7.42 10.34 -3.70
CA GLU A 63 6.09 9.76 -3.96
C GLU A 63 5.83 8.52 -3.11
N LEU A 64 6.78 7.57 -3.09
CA LEU A 64 6.64 6.37 -2.28
C LEU A 64 6.51 6.70 -0.79
N CYS A 65 7.32 7.64 -0.31
CA CYS A 65 7.29 8.04 1.09
C CYS A 65 5.96 8.72 1.47
N ARG A 66 5.35 9.48 0.54
CA ARG A 66 4.00 10.05 0.74
C ARG A 66 2.93 8.96 0.79
N LEU A 67 2.98 8.00 -0.14
CA LEU A 67 2.05 6.87 -0.17
C LEU A 67 2.12 6.06 1.14
N LEU A 68 3.31 5.62 1.54
CA LEU A 68 3.51 4.87 2.77
C LEU A 68 3.16 5.67 4.03
N GLY A 69 3.39 6.98 4.01
CA GLY A 69 2.97 7.87 5.10
C GLY A 69 1.45 7.97 5.25
N ASP A 70 0.71 7.95 4.14
CA ASP A 70 -0.75 7.92 4.16
C ASP A 70 -1.27 6.57 4.67
N LEU A 71 -0.66 5.44 4.28
CA LEU A 71 -0.99 4.11 4.80
C LEU A 71 -0.67 3.98 6.30
N GLU A 72 0.49 4.47 6.74
CA GLU A 72 0.89 4.53 8.16
C GLU A 72 -0.11 5.36 8.99
N THR A 73 -0.57 6.47 8.43
CA THR A 73 -1.55 7.35 9.09
C THR A 73 -2.93 6.70 9.16
N ALA A 74 -3.29 5.93 8.13
CA ALA A 74 -4.54 5.18 8.08
C ALA A 74 -4.57 4.02 9.10
N LEU A 75 -3.43 3.40 9.40
CA LEU A 75 -3.35 2.37 10.42
C LEU A 75 -3.64 2.93 11.82
N ARG A 76 -4.57 2.30 12.53
CA ARG A 76 -4.83 2.53 13.95
C ARG A 76 -3.95 1.65 14.84
N ALA A 77 -4.04 1.86 16.15
CA ALA A 77 -3.43 0.95 17.11
C ALA A 77 -4.08 -0.45 17.00
N ALA A 78 -3.31 -1.50 17.24
CA ALA A 78 -3.70 -2.88 16.96
C ALA A 78 -4.98 -3.37 17.67
N GLU A 79 -5.42 -2.69 18.73
CA GLU A 79 -6.59 -3.04 19.54
C GLU A 79 -7.94 -2.59 18.93
N GLU A 80 -7.92 -1.76 17.88
CA GLU A 80 -9.12 -1.18 17.25
C GLU A 80 -9.08 -1.33 15.72
N ARG A 81 -8.81 -2.54 15.23
CA ARG A 81 -8.80 -2.79 13.77
C ARG A 81 -10.20 -2.68 13.20
N ASP A 82 -10.32 -1.94 12.11
CA ASP A 82 -11.48 -1.96 11.23
C ASP A 82 -11.10 -2.41 9.81
N ASP A 83 -12.10 -2.42 8.92
CA ASP A 83 -11.97 -2.90 7.55
C ASP A 83 -10.81 -2.25 6.77
N VAL A 84 -10.41 -1.02 7.09
CA VAL A 84 -9.27 -0.36 6.43
C VAL A 84 -7.95 -0.84 7.02
N ASP A 85 -7.87 -1.06 8.33
CA ASP A 85 -6.68 -1.65 8.94
C ASP A 85 -6.45 -3.06 8.40
N ASP A 86 -7.51 -3.86 8.32
CA ASP A 86 -7.48 -5.21 7.78
C ASP A 86 -7.08 -5.20 6.30
N LEU A 87 -7.65 -4.31 5.48
CA LEU A 87 -7.27 -4.14 4.08
C LEU A 87 -5.77 -3.83 3.91
N ILE A 88 -5.22 -2.89 4.70
CA ILE A 88 -3.80 -2.56 4.65
C ILE A 88 -2.96 -3.76 5.09
N TRP A 89 -3.35 -4.44 6.16
CA TRP A 89 -2.63 -5.61 6.67
C TRP A 89 -2.60 -6.76 5.67
N VAL A 90 -3.77 -7.27 5.28
CA VAL A 90 -3.89 -8.53 4.56
C VAL A 90 -3.75 -8.36 3.05
N SER A 91 -3.77 -7.12 2.54
CA SER A 91 -3.72 -6.88 1.08
C SER A 91 -2.63 -5.92 0.64
N PHE A 92 -2.03 -5.14 1.53
CA PHE A 92 -0.79 -4.43 1.21
C PHE A 92 0.42 -5.10 1.88
N VAL A 93 0.40 -5.23 3.20
CA VAL A 93 1.57 -5.70 3.96
C VAL A 93 1.86 -7.17 3.67
N GLU A 94 0.84 -8.03 3.62
CA GLU A 94 1.01 -9.45 3.24
C GLU A 94 1.62 -9.61 1.85
N ASN A 95 1.10 -8.85 0.86
CA ASN A 95 1.65 -8.88 -0.49
C ASN A 95 3.09 -8.32 -0.53
N ALA A 96 3.40 -7.32 0.29
CA ALA A 96 4.74 -6.75 0.38
C ALA A 96 5.74 -7.66 1.11
N GLN A 97 5.28 -8.55 1.99
CA GLN A 97 6.13 -9.48 2.75
C GLN A 97 7.05 -10.28 1.83
N GLY A 98 6.48 -10.88 0.77
CA GLY A 98 7.23 -11.63 -0.24
C GLY A 98 8.35 -12.55 0.32
N VAL A 99 9.41 -12.74 -0.45
CA VAL A 99 10.65 -13.48 -0.08
C VAL A 99 11.89 -12.68 -0.46
N ALA A 100 13.01 -12.86 0.25
CA ALA A 100 14.25 -12.15 -0.06
C ALA A 100 14.69 -12.32 -1.52
N GLY A 101 15.06 -11.23 -2.20
CA GLY A 101 15.43 -11.20 -3.61
C GLY A 101 14.27 -11.14 -4.61
N ASP A 102 13.03 -11.00 -4.16
CA ASP A 102 11.86 -10.77 -5.04
C ASP A 102 11.67 -9.31 -5.45
N GLU A 103 10.59 -9.04 -6.16
CA GLU A 103 10.26 -7.73 -6.69
C GLU A 103 9.93 -6.69 -5.59
N GLU A 104 9.52 -7.16 -4.42
CA GLU A 104 9.05 -6.38 -3.29
C GLU A 104 10.18 -6.05 -2.28
N GLU A 105 11.41 -6.54 -2.48
CA GLU A 105 12.53 -6.33 -1.55
C GLU A 105 12.81 -4.85 -1.25
N GLN A 106 12.85 -4.02 -2.29
CA GLN A 106 13.01 -2.57 -2.14
C GLN A 106 11.84 -1.99 -1.34
N LEU A 107 10.60 -2.37 -1.67
CA LEU A 107 9.40 -1.88 -0.98
C LEU A 107 9.46 -2.21 0.51
N ARG A 108 9.85 -3.43 0.89
CA ARG A 108 10.00 -3.83 2.30
C ARG A 108 10.97 -2.94 3.07
N SER A 109 12.07 -2.54 2.43
CA SER A 109 13.06 -1.65 3.05
C SER A 109 12.47 -0.27 3.36
N TYR A 110 11.54 0.21 2.55
CA TYR A 110 10.78 1.43 2.84
C TYR A 110 9.69 1.22 3.88
N VAL A 111 8.90 0.15 3.78
CA VAL A 111 7.84 -0.21 4.73
C VAL A 111 8.37 -0.28 6.17
N ARG A 112 9.57 -0.84 6.38
CA ARG A 112 10.23 -0.91 7.70
C ARG A 112 10.56 0.45 8.33
N ARG A 113 10.51 1.55 7.56
CA ARG A 113 10.74 2.91 8.07
C ARG A 113 9.51 3.49 8.79
N TYR A 114 8.35 2.86 8.65
CA TYR A 114 7.06 3.33 9.18
C TYR A 114 6.62 2.43 10.35
N PRO A 115 6.49 2.94 11.58
CA PRO A 115 6.35 2.10 12.77
C PRO A 115 5.18 1.10 12.75
N ARG A 116 3.98 1.51 12.33
CA ARG A 116 2.80 0.62 12.32
C ARG A 116 2.85 -0.35 11.16
N LEU A 117 3.31 0.09 9.99
CA LEU A 117 3.55 -0.79 8.85
C LEU A 117 4.67 -1.81 9.13
N ALA A 118 5.74 -1.39 9.82
CA ALA A 118 6.81 -2.28 10.26
C ALA A 118 6.31 -3.29 11.29
N ALA A 119 5.48 -2.86 12.25
CA ALA A 119 4.83 -3.76 13.18
C ALA A 119 3.94 -4.77 12.44
N ALA A 120 3.13 -4.31 11.48
CA ALA A 120 2.32 -5.17 10.62
C ALA A 120 3.18 -6.20 9.88
N LEU A 121 4.27 -5.77 9.25
CA LEU A 121 5.17 -6.64 8.49
C LEU A 121 5.82 -7.70 9.37
N SER A 122 6.17 -7.35 10.61
CA SER A 122 6.81 -8.29 11.54
C SER A 122 5.92 -9.47 11.94
N HIS A 123 4.60 -9.39 11.75
CA HIS A 123 3.71 -10.55 11.95
C HIS A 123 3.92 -11.67 10.93
N TYR A 124 4.61 -11.37 9.84
CA TYR A 124 4.89 -12.31 8.77
C TYR A 124 6.36 -12.78 8.75
N ASP A 125 7.22 -12.19 9.60
CA ASP A 125 8.59 -12.64 9.82
C ASP A 125 8.57 -13.91 10.73
N ASN A 126 8.40 -15.10 10.13
CA ASN A 126 8.52 -16.40 10.83
C ASN A 126 9.97 -16.91 10.85
#